data_AF-A0AB38BD27-F1
#
_entry.id   AF-A0AB38BD27-F1
#
_cell.length_a   1.000
_cell.length_b   1.000
_cell.length_c   1.000
_cell.angle_alpha   90.00
_cell.angle_beta   90.00
_cell.angle_gamma   90.00
#
_symmetry.space_group_name_H-M   'P 1'
#
loop_
_entity.id
_entity.type
_entity.pdbx_description
1 polymer ?
#
loop_
_entity_poly.entity_id
_entity_poly.type
_entity_poly.pdbx_seq_one_letter_code
_entity_poly.pdbx_strand_id
1 'polypeptide(L)'
;MTEIPEEAEAEALRIQAAALRAVREVGEPRAELLARADEMLVNDVKPAVIRALLAGAERGRVRREAHIGSRLLYQWMEEAGIPVRVKKPSK
;
A
#
# COMPACT_ATOMS: atom_id res chain seq x y z
N MET A 1 44.04 15.19 15.30
CA MET A 1 42.75 14.90 15.96
C MET A 1 42.14 16.24 16.28
N THR A 2 41.17 16.67 15.48
CA THR A 2 40.47 17.93 15.71
C THR A 2 39.38 17.63 16.73
N GLU A 3 39.61 17.99 17.99
CA GLU A 3 38.57 17.94 19.02
C GLU A 3 37.45 18.85 18.57
N ILE A 4 36.32 18.27 18.18
CA ILE A 4 35.09 19.04 17.98
C ILE A 4 34.73 19.56 19.37
N PRO A 5 34.48 20.87 19.55
CA PRO A 5 34.03 21.38 20.84
C PRO A 5 32.78 20.60 21.26
N GLU A 6 32.74 20.11 22.50
CA GLU A 6 31.62 19.34 23.07
C GLU A 6 30.25 19.98 22.79
N GLU A 7 30.21 21.31 22.74
CA GLU A 7 29.02 22.11 22.40
C GLU A 7 28.52 21.89 20.96
N ALA A 8 29.42 21.72 19.98
CA ALA A 8 29.05 21.48 18.59
C ALA A 8 28.50 20.07 18.38
N GLU A 9 29.01 19.08 19.13
CA GLU A 9 28.44 17.72 19.13
C GLU A 9 27.06 17.69 19.77
N ALA A 10 26.89 18.39 20.90
CA ALA A 10 25.59 18.52 21.57
C ALA A 10 24.54 19.19 20.67
N GLU A 11 24.92 20.21 19.91
CA GLU A 11 24.02 20.89 18.98
C GLU A 11 23.65 20.01 17.77
N ALA A 12 24.62 19.29 17.20
CA ALA A 12 24.35 18.33 16.14
C ALA A 12 23.34 17.25 16.58
N LEU A 13 23.48 16.74 17.82
CA LEU A 13 22.54 15.76 18.39
C LEU A 13 21.13 16.35 18.58
N ARG A 14 21.03 17.62 19.00
CA ARG A 14 19.72 18.30 19.12
C ARG A 14 19.03 18.45 17.76
N ILE A 15 19.77 18.87 16.73
CA ILE A 15 19.26 19.00 15.37
C ILE A 15 18.79 17.64 14.85
N GLN A 16 19.60 16.60 15.03
CA GLN A 16 19.24 15.24 14.64
C GLN A 16 17.96 14.77 15.34
N ALA A 17 17.86 14.97 16.65
CA ALA A 17 16.67 14.59 17.42
C ALA A 17 15.42 15.35 16.96
N ALA A 18 15.54 16.64 16.64
CA ALA A 18 14.44 17.44 16.10
C ALA A 18 14.01 16.95 14.70
N ALA A 19 14.96 16.64 13.82
CA ALA A 19 14.68 16.10 12.50
C ALA A 19 13.96 14.73 12.57
N LEU A 20 14.40 13.84 13.47
CA LEU A 20 13.75 12.55 13.69
C LEU A 20 12.34 12.70 14.27
N ARG A 21 12.11 13.66 15.17
CA ARG A 21 10.75 13.98 15.65
C ARG A 21 9.85 14.42 14.51
N ALA A 22 10.32 15.32 13.64
CA ALA A 22 9.56 15.78 12.49
C ALA A 22 9.20 14.63 11.53
N VAL A 23 10.13 13.68 11.29
CA VAL A 23 9.84 12.47 10.48
C VAL A 23 8.77 11.62 11.15
N ARG A 24 8.82 11.43 12.47
CA ARG A 24 7.84 10.66 13.22
C ARG A 24 6.45 11.29 13.16
N GLU A 25 6.35 12.60 13.34
CA GLU A 25 5.09 13.36 13.32
C GLU A 25 4.33 13.21 12.00
N VAL A 26 5.04 13.09 10.86
CA VAL A 26 4.40 12.84 9.56
C VAL A 26 4.25 11.34 9.24
N GLY A 27 5.12 10.50 9.81
CA GLY A 27 5.14 9.06 9.56
C GLY A 27 4.04 8.31 10.28
N GLU A 28 3.73 8.67 11.53
CA GLU A 28 2.71 7.99 12.35
C GLU A 28 1.30 8.09 11.73
N PRO A 29 0.76 9.29 11.40
CA PRO A 29 -0.56 9.38 10.80
C PRO A 29 -0.63 8.65 9.45
N ARG A 30 0.46 8.68 8.67
CA ARG A 30 0.54 7.95 7.39
C ARG A 30 0.47 6.43 7.63
N ALA A 31 1.15 5.91 8.64
CA ALA A 31 1.12 4.49 8.97
C ALA A 31 -0.28 4.03 9.40
N GLU A 32 -0.96 4.82 10.23
CA GLU A 32 -2.35 4.55 10.65
C GLU A 32 -3.32 4.53 9.47
N LEU A 33 -3.20 5.49 8.55
CA LEU A 33 -4.03 5.54 7.34
C LEU A 33 -3.79 4.33 6.44
N LEU A 34 -2.55 3.87 6.31
CA LEU A 34 -2.22 2.68 5.53
C LEU A 34 -2.76 1.41 6.17
N ALA A 35 -2.63 1.27 7.50
CA ALA A 35 -3.19 0.13 8.22
C ALA A 35 -4.72 0.04 8.02
N ARG A 36 -5.41 1.19 8.14
CA ARG A 36 -6.86 1.26 7.88
C ARG A 36 -7.20 0.97 6.43
N ALA A 37 -6.39 1.45 5.48
CA ALA A 37 -6.59 1.17 4.07
C ALA A 37 -6.44 -0.34 3.77
N ASP A 38 -5.46 -1.01 4.38
CA ASP A 38 -5.25 -2.45 4.24
C ASP A 38 -6.44 -3.26 4.81
N GLU A 39 -6.98 -2.85 5.97
CA GLU A 39 -8.19 -3.45 6.53
C GLU A 39 -9.40 -3.29 5.59
N MET A 40 -9.64 -2.09 5.07
CA MET A 40 -10.71 -1.83 4.10
C MET A 40 -10.51 -2.63 2.81
N LEU A 41 -9.26 -2.77 2.36
CA LEU A 41 -8.92 -3.50 1.15
C LEU A 41 -9.33 -4.98 1.26
N VAL A 42 -9.09 -5.60 2.42
CA VAL A 42 -9.39 -7.02 2.67
C VAL A 42 -10.86 -7.24 3.02
N ASN A 43 -11.43 -6.42 3.90
CA ASN A 43 -12.75 -6.68 4.48
C ASN A 43 -13.90 -6.12 3.64
N ASP A 44 -13.66 -5.02 2.91
CA ASP A 44 -14.72 -4.32 2.17
C ASP A 44 -14.52 -4.42 0.66
N VAL A 45 -13.35 -3.99 0.17
CA VAL A 45 -13.07 -3.86 -1.27
C VAL A 45 -13.00 -5.23 -1.94
N LYS A 46 -12.20 -6.16 -1.39
CA LYS A 46 -12.05 -7.50 -1.96
C LYS A 46 -13.40 -8.22 -2.11
N PRO A 47 -14.27 -8.33 -1.08
CA PRO A 47 -15.57 -8.95 -1.25
C PRO A 47 -16.47 -8.25 -2.28
N ALA A 48 -16.45 -6.91 -2.34
CA ALA A 48 -17.20 -6.16 -3.35
C ALA A 48 -16.72 -6.44 -4.78
N VAL A 49 -15.40 -6.50 -4.98
CA VAL A 49 -14.76 -6.86 -6.26
C VAL A 49 -15.17 -8.26 -6.68
N ILE A 50 -15.08 -9.25 -5.78
CA ILE A 50 -15.47 -10.63 -6.09
C ILE A 50 -16.95 -10.73 -6.45
N ARG A 51 -17.85 -10.09 -5.69
CA ARG A 51 -19.29 -10.04 -6.02
C ARG A 51 -19.55 -9.45 -7.40
N ALA A 52 -18.88 -8.35 -7.75
CA ALA A 52 -19.02 -7.71 -9.06
C ALA A 52 -18.56 -8.65 -10.19
N LEU A 53 -17.43 -9.34 -10.02
CA LEU A 53 -16.92 -10.28 -11.01
C LEU A 53 -17.85 -11.49 -11.18
N LEU A 54 -18.39 -12.03 -10.10
CA LEU A 54 -19.36 -13.14 -10.14
C LEU A 54 -20.68 -12.70 -10.81
N ALA A 55 -21.06 -11.43 -10.69
CA ALA A 55 -22.18 -10.84 -11.41
C ALA A 55 -21.87 -10.55 -12.90
N GLY A 56 -20.67 -10.88 -13.39
CA GLY A 56 -20.28 -10.70 -14.78
C GLY A 56 -19.73 -9.32 -15.14
N ALA A 57 -19.37 -8.49 -14.15
CA ALA A 57 -18.79 -7.18 -14.42
C ALA A 57 -17.44 -7.29 -15.16
N GLU A 58 -17.18 -6.36 -16.07
CA GLU A 58 -15.93 -6.31 -16.83
C GLU A 58 -14.74 -6.06 -15.90
N ARG A 59 -13.72 -6.92 -15.97
CA ARG A 59 -12.50 -6.86 -15.13
C ARG A 59 -11.81 -5.51 -15.19
N GLY A 60 -11.72 -4.92 -16.39
CA GLY A 60 -11.10 -3.62 -16.60
C GLY A 60 -11.82 -2.51 -15.84
N ARG A 61 -13.16 -2.56 -15.82
CA ARG A 61 -14.00 -1.63 -15.06
C ARG A 61 -13.87 -1.86 -13.56
N VAL A 62 -14.04 -3.10 -13.09
CA VAL A 62 -13.90 -3.45 -11.67
C VAL A 62 -12.56 -2.96 -11.10
N ARG A 63 -11.47 -3.16 -11.85
CA ARG A 63 -10.13 -2.67 -11.46
C ARG A 63 -10.07 -1.16 -11.27
N ARG A 64 -10.66 -0.40 -12.21
CA ARG A 64 -10.65 1.07 -12.18
C ARG A 64 -11.46 1.60 -11.00
N GLU A 65 -12.68 1.09 -10.80
CA GLU A 65 -13.56 1.54 -9.72
C GLU A 65 -13.02 1.14 -8.34
N ALA A 66 -12.37 -0.02 -8.24
CA ALA A 66 -11.75 -0.47 -6.99
C ALA A 66 -10.38 0.18 -6.71
N HIS A 67 -9.84 0.96 -7.65
CA HIS A 67 -8.51 1.59 -7.56
C HIS A 67 -7.36 0.61 -7.23
N ILE A 68 -7.41 -0.62 -7.76
CA ILE A 68 -6.41 -1.66 -7.50
C ILE A 68 -5.51 -1.96 -8.71
N GLY A 69 -4.32 -2.50 -8.42
CA GLY A 69 -3.42 -3.03 -9.43
C GLY A 69 -3.96 -4.29 -10.11
N SER A 70 -3.52 -4.55 -11.35
CA SER A 70 -3.90 -5.77 -12.08
C SER A 70 -3.43 -7.04 -11.37
N ARG A 71 -2.21 -7.02 -10.81
CA ARG A 71 -1.65 -8.15 -10.04
C ARG A 71 -2.55 -8.55 -8.88
N LEU A 72 -3.01 -7.58 -8.10
CA LEU A 72 -3.87 -7.83 -6.94
C LEU A 72 -5.25 -8.37 -7.36
N LEU A 73 -5.86 -7.80 -8.40
CA LEU A 73 -7.11 -8.31 -8.96
C LEU A 73 -6.99 -9.77 -9.37
N TYR A 74 -5.93 -10.14 -10.11
CA TYR A 74 -5.72 -11.51 -10.56
C TYR A 74 -5.47 -12.47 -9.40
N GLN A 75 -4.72 -12.05 -8.38
CA GLN A 75 -4.54 -12.83 -7.17
C GLN A 75 -5.90 -13.12 -6.48
N TRP A 76 -6.74 -12.11 -6.32
CA TRP A 76 -8.06 -12.31 -5.71
C TRP A 76 -8.98 -13.19 -6.56
N MET A 77 -8.91 -13.07 -7.89
CA MET A 77 -9.63 -13.97 -8.79
C MET A 77 -9.19 -15.43 -8.62
N GLU A 78 -7.89 -15.67 -8.51
CA GLU A 78 -7.32 -17.00 -8.29
C GLU A 78 -7.77 -17.58 -6.94
N GLU A 79 -7.64 -16.80 -5.86
CA GLU A 79 -8.10 -17.18 -4.51
C GLU A 79 -9.61 -17.48 -4.46
N ALA A 80 -10.41 -16.80 -5.29
CA ALA A 80 -11.86 -16.99 -5.39
C ALA A 80 -12.27 -18.06 -6.42
N GLY A 81 -11.33 -18.72 -7.10
CA GLY A 81 -11.60 -19.73 -8.13
C GLY A 81 -12.23 -19.15 -9.41
N ILE A 82 -12.11 -17.84 -9.66
CA ILE A 82 -12.62 -17.18 -10.86
C ILE A 82 -11.64 -17.41 -12.01
N PRO A 83 -12.04 -18.09 -13.10
CA PRO A 83 -11.11 -18.46 -14.16
C PRO A 83 -10.53 -17.23 -14.88
N VAL A 84 -9.21 -17.09 -14.80
CA VAL A 84 -8.44 -16.15 -15.60
C VAL A 84 -8.10 -16.85 -16.92
N ARG A 85 -8.75 -16.45 -18.02
CA ARG A 85 -8.44 -16.99 -19.35
C ARG A 85 -6.93 -16.89 -19.60
N VAL A 86 -6.26 -18.03 -19.66
CA VAL A 86 -4.81 -18.11 -19.92
C VAL A 86 -4.56 -17.46 -21.27
N LYS A 87 -3.66 -16.48 -21.32
CA LYS A 87 -3.28 -15.83 -22.57
C LYS A 87 -2.71 -16.92 -23.48
N LYS A 88 -3.31 -17.13 -24.66
CA LYS A 88 -2.71 -18.02 -25.67
C LYS A 88 -1.29 -17.50 -25.96
N PRO A 89 -0.27 -18.37 -25.98
CA PRO A 89 1.07 -17.95 -26.36
C PRO A 89 0.98 -17.30 -27.75
N SER A 90 1.54 -16.10 -27.88
CA SER A 90 1.76 -15.47 -29.18
C SER A 90 2.73 -16.37 -29.93
N LYS A 91 2.30 -16.91 -31.07
CA LYS A 91 3.20 -17.50 -32.05
C LYS A 91 4.18 -16.45 -32.56
#